data_AF-A0AAD2TKP7-F1
#
_entry.id   AF-A0AAD2TKP7-F1
#
_cell.length_a   1.000
_cell.length_b   1.000
_cell.length_c   1.000
_cell.angle_alpha   90.00
_cell.angle_beta   90.00
_cell.angle_gamma   90.00
#
_symmetry.space_group_name_H-M   'P 1'
#
loop_
_entity.id
_entity.type
_entity.pdbx_description
1 polymer ?
#
loop_
_entity_poly.entity_id
_entity_poly.type
_entity_poly.pdbx_seq_one_letter_code
_entity_poly.pdbx_strand_id
1 'polypeptide(L)' 'MRTGYTQIDEWPVRPYSKRELAMAYAPEISPVSALNRLAEWMRYNDRLTRELGDTGYRPRQRVFTSLQVELIFRYLGRP' A
#
# COMPACT_ATOMS: atom_id res chain seq x y z
N MET A 1 -22.43 21.42 17.13
CA MET A 1 -22.00 21.84 15.78
C MET A 1 -21.11 20.74 15.24
N ARG A 2 -21.51 20.05 14.16
CA ARG A 2 -20.68 19.01 13.51
C ARG A 2 -19.58 19.75 12.74
N THR A 3 -18.36 19.77 13.26
CA THR A 3 -17.20 20.13 12.45
C THR A 3 -16.94 18.95 11.51
N GLY A 4 -17.17 19.17 10.21
CA GLY A 4 -16.81 18.21 9.18
C GLY A 4 -15.29 18.13 9.16
N TYR A 5 -14.76 17.04 9.71
CA TYR A 5 -13.39 16.63 9.44
C TYR A 5 -13.33 16.22 7.97
N THR A 6 -13.15 17.20 7.09
CA THR A 6 -12.53 16.96 5.79
C THR A 6 -11.07 16.64 6.08
N GLN A 7 -10.84 15.43 6.60
CA GLN A 7 -9.51 14.84 6.60
C GLN A 7 -9.17 14.64 5.13
N ILE A 8 -8.39 15.58 4.60
CA ILE A 8 -7.77 15.45 3.29
C ILE A 8 -6.94 14.16 3.40
N ASP A 9 -7.42 13.06 2.84
CA ASP A 9 -6.68 11.80 2.77
C ASP A 9 -5.37 12.10 2.01
N GLU A 10 -4.24 12.26 2.72
CA GLU A 10 -2.93 12.56 2.12
C GLU A 10 -2.47 11.49 1.12
N TRP A 11 -3.07 10.30 1.18
CA TRP A 11 -2.82 9.17 0.30
C TRP A 11 -4.08 8.73 -0.46
N PRO A 12 -4.49 9.41 -1.54
CA PRO A 12 -5.67 9.03 -2.33
C PRO A 12 -5.51 7.64 -2.99
N VAL A 13 -6.61 6.95 -3.26
CA VAL A 13 -6.56 5.68 -4.00
C VAL A 13 -6.27 5.97 -5.47
N ARG A 14 -5.00 5.87 -5.86
CA ARG A 14 -4.51 5.99 -7.24
C ARG A 14 -3.36 5.01 -7.47
N PRO A 15 -2.88 4.83 -8.72
CA PRO A 15 -1.70 4.02 -8.94
C PRO A 15 -0.48 4.64 -8.24
N TYR A 16 0.29 3.80 -7.56
CA TYR A 16 1.53 4.17 -6.87
C TYR A 16 2.67 3.24 -7.28
N SER A 17 3.88 3.77 -7.37
CA SER A 17 5.04 2.89 -7.51
C SER A 17 5.26 2.11 -6.20
N LYS A 18 5.81 0.88 -6.29
CA LYS A 18 6.14 0.10 -5.09
C LYS A 18 7.06 0.86 -4.15
N ARG A 19 8.02 1.61 -4.71
CA ARG A 19 8.98 2.39 -3.95
C ARG A 19 8.32 3.57 -3.23
N GLU A 20 7.47 4.31 -3.94
CA GLU A 20 6.70 5.43 -3.35
C GLU A 20 5.86 4.94 -2.18
N LEU A 21 5.10 3.86 -2.38
CA LEU A 21 4.25 3.29 -1.35
C LEU A 21 5.06 2.73 -0.17
N ALA A 22 6.16 2.02 -0.45
CA ALA A 22 7.03 1.50 0.60
C ALA A 22 7.66 2.61 1.44
N MET A 23 8.15 3.68 0.81
CA MET A 23 8.73 4.84 1.49
C MET A 23 7.67 5.63 2.28
N ALA A 24 6.42 5.65 1.82
CA ALA A 24 5.31 6.24 2.58
C ALA A 24 5.08 5.51 3.90
N TYR A 25 5.10 4.17 3.84
CA TYR A 25 4.88 3.31 5.00
C TYR A 25 6.05 3.23 5.98
N ALA A 26 7.27 3.45 5.51
CA ALA A 26 8.49 3.36 6.32
C ALA A 26 9.48 4.46 5.90
N PRO A 27 9.17 5.75 6.15
CA PRO A 27 9.97 6.88 5.69
C PRO A 27 11.35 6.97 6.34
N GLU A 28 11.53 6.37 7.51
CA GLU A 28 12.74 6.44 8.33
C GLU A 28 13.85 5.45 7.92
N ILE A 29 13.57 4.53 6.99
CA ILE A 29 14.53 3.50 6.57
C ILE A 29 14.91 3.62 5.10
N SER A 30 16.00 2.93 4.72
CA SER A 30 16.47 2.96 3.33
C SER A 30 15.39 2.46 2.35
N PRO A 31 15.32 2.96 1.11
CA PRO A 31 14.31 2.52 0.13
C PRO A 31 14.29 1.01 -0.12
N VAL A 32 15.44 0.35 -0.05
CA VAL A 32 15.54 -1.11 -0.21
C VAL A 32 14.93 -1.82 1.01
N SER A 33 15.23 -1.33 2.21
CA SER A 33 14.66 -1.85 3.45
C SER A 33 13.14 -1.64 3.50
N ALA A 34 12.65 -0.48 3.06
CA ALA A 34 11.23 -0.17 2.95
C ALA A 34 10.51 -1.12 1.99
N LEU A 35 11.09 -1.39 0.81
CA LEU A 35 10.53 -2.35 -0.15
C LEU A 35 10.44 -3.76 0.44
N ASN A 36 11.49 -4.21 1.13
CA ASN A 36 11.51 -5.53 1.78
C ASN A 36 10.44 -5.60 2.87
N ARG A 37 10.30 -4.54 3.68
CA ARG A 37 9.29 -4.43 4.73
C ARG A 37 7.87 -4.49 4.19
N LEU A 38 7.56 -3.71 3.16
CA LEU A 38 6.25 -3.73 2.52
C LEU A 38 5.96 -5.12 1.93
N ALA A 39 6.95 -5.76 1.30
CA ALA A 39 6.80 -7.11 0.76
C ALA A 39 6.56 -8.17 1.87
N GLU A 40 7.21 -8.03 3.02
CA GLU A 40 6.97 -8.87 4.19
C GLU A 40 5.57 -8.68 4.76
N TRP A 41 5.13 -7.44 4.97
CA TRP A 41 3.78 -7.17 5.49
C TRP A 41 2.68 -7.71 4.57
N MET A 42 2.84 -7.56 3.24
CA MET A 42 1.93 -8.18 2.30
C MET A 42 1.93 -9.71 2.46
N ARG A 43 3.11 -10.34 2.52
CA ARG A 43 3.27 -11.80 2.60
C ARG A 43 2.73 -12.40 3.90
N TYR A 44 2.90 -11.72 5.03
CA TYR A 44 2.39 -12.19 6.33
C TYR A 44 0.87 -12.03 6.48
N ASN A 45 0.23 -11.27 5.58
CA ASN A 45 -1.21 -11.13 5.53
C ASN A 45 -1.78 -12.01 4.41
N ASP A 46 -2.16 -13.26 4.77
CA ASP A 46 -2.66 -14.27 3.81
C ASP A 46 -3.88 -13.78 3.02
N ARG A 47 -4.78 -13.03 3.68
CA ARG A 47 -5.99 -12.48 3.03
C ARG A 47 -5.63 -11.42 2.00
N LEU A 48 -4.76 -10.47 2.36
CA LEU A 48 -4.25 -9.46 1.44
C LEU A 48 -3.50 -10.11 0.27
N THR A 49 -2.62 -11.07 0.53
CA THR A 49 -1.86 -11.77 -0.51
C THR A 49 -2.80 -12.47 -1.50
N ARG A 50 -3.84 -13.14 -1.00
CA ARG A 50 -4.84 -13.80 -1.84
C ARG A 50 -5.61 -12.79 -2.69
N GLU A 51 -6.19 -11.76 -2.09
CA GLU A 51 -6.97 -10.75 -2.83
C GLU A 51 -6.10 -9.99 -3.85
N LEU A 52 -4.85 -9.66 -3.51
CA LEU A 52 -3.90 -9.11 -4.48
C LEU A 52 -3.68 -10.07 -5.66
N GLY A 53 -3.51 -11.36 -5.39
CA GLY A 53 -3.42 -12.40 -6.41
C GLY A 53 -4.62 -12.40 -7.37
N ASP A 54 -5.83 -12.29 -6.82
CA ASP A 54 -7.08 -12.24 -7.60
C ASP A 54 -7.17 -10.99 -8.49
N THR A 55 -6.49 -9.89 -8.15
CA THR A 55 -6.35 -8.70 -9.03
C THR A 55 -5.30 -8.86 -10.14
N GLY A 56 -4.59 -9.98 -10.19
CA GLY A 56 -3.47 -10.20 -11.10
C GLY A 56 -2.15 -9.55 -10.65
N TYR A 57 -1.99 -9.25 -9.35
CA TYR A 57 -0.73 -8.75 -8.79
C TYR A 57 0.44 -9.68 -9.14
N ARG A 58 1.54 -9.09 -9.63
CA ARG A 58 2.78 -9.83 -9.90
C ARG A 58 3.92 -9.31 -9.01
N PRO A 59 4.73 -10.18 -8.38
CA PRO A 59 5.86 -9.73 -7.56
C PRO A 59 6.84 -8.81 -8.31
N ARG A 60 7.02 -9.00 -9.62
CA ARG A 60 7.90 -8.18 -10.47
C ARG A 60 7.29 -6.87 -10.97
N GLN A 61 5.99 -6.62 -10.75
CA GLN A 61 5.37 -5.37 -11.19
C GLN A 61 5.95 -4.18 -10.39
N ARG A 62 6.11 -3.03 -11.06
CA ARG A 62 6.71 -1.83 -10.46
C ARG A 62 5.68 -0.89 -9.83
N VAL A 63 4.43 -0.99 -10.26
CA VAL A 63 3.33 -0.09 -9.91
C VAL A 63 2.16 -0.93 -9.42
N PHE A 64 1.50 -0.50 -8.36
CA PHE A 64 0.21 -1.02 -7.95
C PHE A 64 -0.90 -0.28 -8.68
N THR A 65 -1.92 -1.00 -9.14
CA THR A 65 -3.15 -0.38 -9.67
C THR A 65 -3.94 0.26 -8.54
N SER A 66 -4.90 1.14 -8.86
CA SER A 66 -5.78 1.73 -7.83
C SER A 66 -6.48 0.67 -6.98
N LEU A 67 -6.95 -0.42 -7.59
CA LEU A 67 -7.58 -1.53 -6.86
C LEU A 67 -6.59 -2.21 -5.90
N GLN A 68 -5.35 -2.46 -6.33
CA GLN A 68 -4.33 -3.05 -5.47
C GLN A 68 -3.92 -2.12 -4.32
N VAL A 69 -3.89 -0.82 -4.57
CA VAL A 69 -3.63 0.21 -3.55
C VAL A 69 -4.76 0.24 -2.53
N GLU A 70 -6.01 0.16 -2.97
CA GLU A 70 -7.16 0.09 -2.07
C GLU A 70 -7.08 -1.13 -1.15
N LEU A 71 -6.71 -2.29 -1.69
CA LEU A 71 -6.50 -3.51 -0.89
C LEU A 71 -5.38 -3.32 0.12
N ILE A 72 -4.24 -2.76 -0.30
CA ILE A 72 -3.11 -2.47 0.60
C ILE A 72 -3.55 -1.52 1.72
N PHE A 73 -4.27 -0.44 1.43
CA PHE A 73 -4.77 0.48 2.46
C PHE A 73 -5.80 -0.16 3.38
N ARG A 74 -6.69 -1.01 2.84
CA ARG A 74 -7.69 -1.73 3.63
C ARG A 74 -7.05 -2.64 4.68
N TYR A 75 -5.94 -3.29 4.34
CA TYR A 75 -5.30 -4.30 5.17
C TYR A 75 -4.13 -3.79 6.01
N LEU A 76 -3.40 -2.79 5.55
CA LEU A 76 -2.22 -2.22 6.25
C LEU A 76 -2.47 -0.81 6.82
N GLY A 77 -3.64 -0.21 6.54
CA GLY A 77 -3.92 1.20 6.84
C GLY A 77 -3.43 2.14 5.74
N ARG A 78 -3.89 3.39 5.72
CA ARG A 78 -3.23 4.41 4.90
C ARG A 78 -1.89 4.80 5.56
N PRO A 79 -0.81 4.99 4.79
CA PRO A 79 0.45 5.51 5.31
C PRO A 79 0.29 6.88 5.99
#